data_AF-A0A6S4V3S6-F1
#
_entry.id   AF-A0A6S4V3S6-F1
#
_cell.length_a   1.000
_cell.length_b   1.000
_cell.length_c   1.000
_cell.angle_alpha   90.00
_cell.angle_beta   90.00
_cell.angle_gamma   90.00
#
_symmetry.space_group_name_H-M   'P 1'
#
loop_
_entity.id
_entity.type
_entity.pdbx_description
1 polymer ?
#
loop_
_entity_poly.entity_id
_entity_poly.type
_entity_poly.pdbx_seq_one_letter_code
_entity_poly.pdbx_strand_id
1 'polypeptide(L)'
;MQTYYFALIWWGGLSIILLVLYILDANYSWGSFFDLISWVLLFLILAFLFMGFIKYFSYRKSYENFGNLSEQIFERIGFKNSREQDFYNDYLINDGINISVMEYRKNLKGKDPYPEDYFDKKNF
;
A
#
# COMPACT_ATOMS: atom_id res chain seq x y z
N MET A 1 -4.92 -7.16 -4.93
CA MET A 1 -4.80 -8.30 -5.85
C MET A 1 -3.47 -9.03 -5.65
N GLN A 2 -2.32 -8.43 -5.95
CA GLN A 2 -1.01 -9.12 -5.92
C GLN A 2 -0.63 -9.78 -4.58
N THR A 3 -0.93 -9.14 -3.45
CA THR A 3 -0.62 -9.69 -2.11
C THR A 3 -1.43 -10.96 -1.77
N TYR A 4 -2.66 -11.09 -2.27
CA TYR A 4 -3.51 -12.26 -2.03
C TYR A 4 -2.94 -13.52 -2.68
N TYR A 5 -2.46 -13.39 -3.92
CA TYR A 5 -1.78 -14.48 -4.61
C TYR A 5 -0.51 -14.92 -3.87
N PHE A 6 0.25 -13.96 -3.34
CA PHE A 6 1.42 -14.27 -2.53
C PHE A 6 1.06 -15.09 -1.28
N ALA A 7 0.05 -14.70 -0.51
CA ALA A 7 -0.36 -15.49 0.67
C ALA A 7 -0.92 -16.86 0.32
N LEU A 8 -1.66 -16.99 -0.79
CA LEU A 8 -2.14 -18.29 -1.26
C LEU A 8 -0.99 -19.21 -1.67
N ILE A 9 0.06 -18.67 -2.32
CA ILE A 9 1.26 -19.42 -2.67
C ILE A 9 1.98 -19.92 -1.41
N TRP A 10 2.15 -19.04 -0.41
CA TRP A 10 2.79 -19.42 0.87
C TRP A 10 1.97 -20.45 1.64
N TRP A 11 0.66 -20.27 1.71
CA TRP A 11 -0.24 -21.24 2.32
C TRP A 11 -0.20 -22.58 1.59
N GLY A 12 -0.23 -22.58 0.26
CA GLY A 12 -0.12 -23.78 -0.56
C GLY A 12 1.19 -24.51 -0.33
N GLY A 13 2.32 -23.79 -0.29
CA GLY A 13 3.63 -24.35 0.01
C GLY A 13 3.70 -25.00 1.40
N LEU A 14 3.20 -24.31 2.44
CA LEU A 14 3.11 -24.86 3.80
C LEU A 14 2.18 -26.08 3.88
N SER A 15 1.08 -26.07 3.15
CA SER A 15 0.14 -27.19 3.11
C SER A 15 0.77 -28.45 2.48
N ILE A 16 1.59 -28.28 1.44
CA ILE A 16 2.36 -29.38 0.84
C ILE A 16 3.37 -29.95 1.85
N ILE A 17 4.06 -29.09 2.59
CA ILE A 17 5.02 -29.53 3.62
C ILE A 17 4.29 -30.33 4.72
N LEU A 18 3.16 -29.83 5.24
CA LEU A 18 2.35 -30.53 6.24
C LEU A 18 1.86 -31.89 5.72
N LEU A 19 1.46 -31.96 4.45
CA LEU A 19 1.04 -33.20 3.82
C LEU A 19 2.19 -34.20 3.68
N VAL A 20 3.39 -33.74 3.31
CA VAL A 20 4.59 -34.59 3.27
C VAL A 20 4.94 -35.11 4.66
N LEU A 21 4.91 -34.26 5.69
CA LEU A 21 5.17 -34.67 7.08
C LEU A 21 4.16 -35.72 7.56
N TYR A 22 2.89 -35.55 7.22
CA TYR A 22 1.84 -36.52 7.55
C TYR A 22 2.06 -37.88 6.87
N ILE A 23 2.50 -37.89 5.61
CA ILE A 23 2.84 -39.15 4.90
C ILE A 23 4.05 -39.83 5.55
N LEU A 24 5.03 -39.06 6.03
CA LEU A 24 6.24 -39.59 6.67
C LEU A 24 5.99 -40.16 8.07
N ASP A 25 4.99 -39.64 8.79
CA ASP A 25 4.66 -40.09 10.15
C ASP A 25 4.09 -41.54 10.19
N ALA A 26 3.58 -42.04 9.05
CA ALA A 26 3.08 -43.40 8.84
C ALA A 26 1.96 -43.89 9.80
N ASN A 27 1.52 -43.05 10.74
CA ASN A 27 0.47 -43.32 11.72
C ASN A 27 -0.87 -42.74 11.26
N TYR A 28 -1.52 -43.48 10.36
CA TYR A 28 -2.75 -43.06 9.73
C TYR A 28 -3.96 -43.43 10.58
N SER A 29 -4.60 -42.42 11.15
CA SER A 29 -5.85 -42.54 11.89
C SER A 29 -6.82 -41.46 11.42
N TRP A 30 -8.12 -41.68 11.66
CA TRP A 30 -9.11 -40.62 11.38
C TRP A 30 -8.84 -39.34 12.19
N GLY A 31 -8.32 -39.48 13.41
CA GLY A 31 -7.93 -38.33 14.24
C GLY A 31 -6.80 -37.53 13.60
N SER A 32 -5.70 -38.19 13.25
CA SER A 32 -4.53 -37.53 12.64
C SER A 32 -4.87 -36.87 11.29
N PHE A 33 -5.80 -37.46 10.52
CA PHE A 33 -6.32 -36.83 9.31
C PHE A 33 -7.12 -35.54 9.57
N PHE A 34 -8.03 -35.55 10.55
CA PHE A 34 -8.79 -34.33 10.91
C PHE A 34 -7.88 -33.26 11.54
N ASP A 35 -6.85 -33.66 12.28
CA ASP A 35 -5.84 -32.74 12.78
C ASP A 35 -5.09 -32.06 11.63
N LEU A 36 -4.66 -32.82 10.61
CA LEU A 36 -4.03 -32.25 9.41
C LEU A 36 -4.93 -31.21 8.72
N ILE A 37 -6.20 -31.53 8.50
CA ILE A 37 -7.16 -30.59 7.90
C ILE A 37 -7.29 -29.34 8.76
N SER A 38 -7.40 -29.51 10.08
CA SER A 38 -7.54 -28.41 11.03
C SER A 38 -6.33 -27.49 11.01
N TRP A 39 -5.12 -28.06 11.00
CA TRP A 39 -3.87 -27.29 10.87
C TRP A 39 -3.81 -26.51 9.56
N VAL A 40 -4.12 -27.15 8.43
CA VAL A 40 -4.12 -26.50 7.11
C VAL A 40 -5.10 -25.32 7.07
N LEU A 41 -6.30 -25.47 7.63
CA LEU A 41 -7.30 -24.39 7.70
C LEU A 41 -6.89 -23.27 8.67
N LEU A 42 -6.32 -23.60 9.83
CA LEU A 42 -5.81 -22.60 10.78
C LEU A 42 -4.69 -21.76 10.16
N PHE A 43 -3.78 -22.40 9.43
CA PHE A 43 -2.72 -21.69 8.70
C PHE A 43 -3.28 -20.76 7.61
N LEU A 44 -4.39 -21.14 6.96
CA LEU A 44 -5.06 -20.27 5.99
C LEU A 44 -5.52 -18.97 6.65
N ILE A 45 -6.22 -19.08 7.77
CA ILE A 45 -6.72 -17.93 8.53
C ILE A 45 -5.55 -17.05 9.00
N LEU A 46 -4.49 -17.66 9.53
CA LEU A 46 -3.32 -16.94 9.99
C LEU A 46 -2.61 -16.20 8.85
N ALA A 47 -2.51 -16.80 7.66
CA ALA A 47 -1.93 -16.15 6.48
C ALA A 47 -2.72 -14.89 6.07
N PHE A 48 -4.06 -14.93 6.12
CA PHE A 48 -4.89 -13.77 5.86
C PHE A 48 -4.74 -12.66 6.92
N LEU A 49 -4.66 -13.02 8.21
CA LEU A 49 -4.44 -12.06 9.29
C LEU A 49 -3.08 -11.39 9.17
N PHE A 50 -2.02 -12.18 8.95
CA PHE A 50 -0.66 -11.66 8.78
C PHE A 50 -0.53 -10.76 7.56
N MET A 51 -1.25 -11.08 6.46
CA MET A 51 -1.37 -10.17 5.33
C MET A 51 -2.02 -8.84 5.70
N GLY A 52 -3.15 -8.87 6.40
CA GLY A 52 -3.82 -7.64 6.84
C GLY A 52 -2.88 -6.75 7.65
N PHE A 53 -2.10 -7.37 8.53
CA PHE A 53 -1.06 -6.72 9.32
C PHE A 53 0.05 -6.11 8.46
N ILE A 54 0.70 -6.90 7.58
CA ILE A 54 1.76 -6.40 6.69
C ILE A 54 1.24 -5.27 5.83
N LYS A 55 0.04 -5.43 5.26
CA LYS A 55 -0.59 -4.44 4.39
C LYS A 55 -0.74 -3.12 5.15
N TYR A 56 -1.35 -3.14 6.33
CA TYR A 56 -1.54 -1.95 7.15
C TYR A 56 -0.21 -1.25 7.49
N PHE A 57 0.78 -1.98 7.99
CA PHE A 57 2.07 -1.40 8.39
C PHE A 57 2.90 -0.93 7.19
N SER A 58 2.93 -1.70 6.10
CA SER A 58 3.69 -1.35 4.89
C SER A 58 3.09 -0.13 4.22
N TYR A 59 1.77 -0.04 4.11
CA TYR A 59 1.13 1.16 3.55
C TYR A 59 1.41 2.37 4.43
N ARG A 60 1.23 2.27 5.75
CA ARG A 60 1.53 3.39 6.67
C ARG A 60 2.95 3.90 6.47
N LYS A 61 3.95 3.02 6.52
CA LYS A 61 5.35 3.43 6.37
C LYS A 61 5.66 3.97 4.97
N SER A 62 5.05 3.39 3.95
CA SER A 62 5.18 3.85 2.57
C SER A 62 4.60 5.26 2.39
N TYR A 63 3.42 5.54 2.93
CA TYR A 63 2.81 6.87 2.88
C TYR A 63 3.63 7.91 3.64
N GLU A 64 4.18 7.58 4.81
CA GLU A 64 5.12 8.46 5.54
C GLU A 64 6.35 8.78 4.68
N ASN A 65 6.93 7.76 4.03
CA ASN A 65 8.11 7.95 3.18
C ASN A 65 7.79 8.77 1.93
N PHE A 66 6.63 8.53 1.29
CA PHE A 66 6.19 9.32 0.15
C PHE A 66 5.90 10.78 0.52
N GLY A 67 5.31 11.03 1.70
CA GLY A 67 5.13 12.38 2.24
C GLY A 67 6.47 13.08 2.46
N ASN A 68 7.43 12.43 3.12
CA ASN A 68 8.76 13.00 3.32
C ASN A 68 9.50 13.28 2.00
N LEU A 69 9.31 12.42 0.99
CA LEU A 69 9.93 12.59 -0.32
C LEU A 69 9.26 13.71 -1.12
N SER A 70 7.93 13.84 -1.06
CA SER A 70 7.21 14.94 -1.70
C SER A 70 7.58 16.29 -1.07
N GLU A 71 7.69 16.35 0.26
CA GLU A 71 8.16 17.54 0.98
C GLU A 71 9.54 18.00 0.49
N GLN A 72 10.50 17.07 0.34
CA GLN A 72 11.84 17.38 -0.16
C GLN A 72 11.84 17.89 -1.61
N ILE A 73 10.97 17.35 -2.46
CA ILE A 73 10.80 17.80 -3.84
C ILE A 73 10.25 19.24 -3.84
N PHE A 74 9.23 19.51 -3.04
CA PHE A 74 8.65 20.85 -2.95
C PHE A 74 9.64 21.87 -2.40
N GLU A 75 10.45 21.52 -1.39
CA GLU A 75 11.52 22.38 -0.90
C GLU A 75 12.54 22.72 -2.01
N ARG A 76 12.96 21.74 -2.81
CA ARG A 76 13.90 21.98 -3.92
C ARG A 76 13.32 22.84 -5.04
N ILE A 77 12.01 22.78 -5.27
CA ILE A 77 11.32 23.60 -6.28
C ILE A 77 11.08 25.04 -5.77
N GLY A 78 11.33 25.31 -4.49
CA GLY A 78 11.23 26.65 -3.90
C GLY A 78 9.87 26.96 -3.27
N PHE A 79 9.05 25.94 -2.99
CA PHE A 79 7.83 26.12 -2.20
C PHE A 79 8.19 26.57 -0.77
N LYS A 80 7.48 27.58 -0.27
CA LYS A 80 7.53 27.95 1.16
C LYS A 80 6.56 27.07 1.96
N ASN A 81 6.97 26.65 3.15
CA ASN A 81 6.18 25.82 4.07
C ASN A 81 5.66 24.50 3.45
N SER A 82 6.57 23.73 2.84
CA SER A 82 6.33 22.40 2.24
C SER A 82 5.54 21.42 3.12
N ARG A 83 5.80 21.43 4.44
CA ARG A 83 5.24 20.48 5.41
C ARG A 83 3.78 20.69 5.79
N GLU A 84 3.25 21.90 5.58
CA GLU A 84 1.88 22.26 6.02
C GLU A 84 0.91 22.42 4.85
N GLN A 85 1.34 22.10 3.63
CA GLN A 85 0.50 22.11 2.44
C GLN A 85 -0.59 21.04 2.59
N ASP A 86 -1.80 21.48 2.94
CA ASP A 86 -2.95 20.61 3.15
C ASP A 86 -3.77 20.54 1.85
N PHE A 87 -3.39 19.62 0.97
CA PHE A 87 -4.13 19.33 -0.26
C PHE A 87 -5.33 18.41 -0.05
N TYR A 88 -5.56 17.97 1.19
CA TYR A 88 -6.58 16.98 1.51
C TYR A 88 -7.96 17.61 1.74
N ASN A 89 -7.98 18.90 2.10
CA ASN A 89 -9.16 19.52 2.72
C ASN A 89 -10.05 20.37 1.80
N ASP A 90 -9.79 20.44 0.50
CA ASP A 90 -10.69 21.16 -0.41
C ASP A 90 -10.74 20.48 -1.79
N TYR A 91 -11.89 19.87 -2.10
CA TYR A 91 -12.45 19.62 -3.44
C TYR A 91 -11.58 18.98 -4.55
N LEU A 92 -10.35 18.52 -4.28
CA LEU A 92 -9.44 17.92 -5.26
C LEU A 92 -9.69 16.43 -5.53
N ILE A 93 -10.70 15.85 -4.88
CA ILE A 93 -11.10 14.44 -5.04
C ILE A 93 -12.37 14.38 -5.92
N ASN A 94 -12.27 14.83 -7.16
CA ASN A 94 -13.21 14.40 -8.20
C ASN A 94 -12.58 13.22 -8.95
N ASP A 95 -13.12 12.02 -8.73
CA ASP A 95 -13.01 10.82 -9.57
C ASP A 95 -11.71 10.61 -10.35
N GLY A 96 -10.60 10.53 -9.62
CA GLY A 96 -9.32 10.07 -10.17
C GLY A 96 -8.40 11.21 -10.61
N ILE A 97 -7.51 11.58 -9.68
CA ILE A 97 -6.22 12.26 -9.85
C ILE A 97 -6.00 12.89 -11.25
N ASN A 98 -6.70 13.98 -11.51
CA ASN A 98 -6.31 14.97 -12.51
C ASN A 98 -6.48 16.34 -11.89
N ILE A 99 -5.68 16.58 -10.85
CA ILE A 99 -5.56 17.90 -10.24
C ILE A 99 -4.90 18.79 -11.28
N SER A 100 -5.68 19.68 -11.90
CA SER A 100 -5.09 20.70 -12.74
C SER A 100 -4.17 21.55 -11.86
N VAL A 101 -3.00 21.93 -12.36
CA VAL A 101 -2.05 22.76 -11.59
C VAL A 101 -2.70 24.10 -11.16
N MET A 102 -3.72 24.55 -11.89
CA MET A 102 -4.52 25.72 -11.51
C MET A 102 -5.32 25.49 -10.23
N GLU A 103 -5.81 24.28 -9.99
CA GLU A 103 -6.53 23.92 -8.77
C GLU A 103 -5.55 23.73 -7.61
N TYR A 104 -4.38 23.16 -7.89
CA TYR A 104 -3.26 23.09 -6.96
C TYR A 104 -2.85 24.49 -6.46
N ARG A 105 -2.69 25.47 -7.38
CA ARG A 105 -2.35 26.88 -7.05
C ARG A 105 -3.31 27.54 -6.07
N LYS A 106 -4.62 27.25 -6.17
CA LYS A 106 -5.65 27.87 -5.31
C LYS A 106 -5.51 27.46 -3.85
N ASN A 107 -5.01 26.26 -3.59
CA ASN A 107 -4.91 25.69 -2.25
C ASN A 107 -3.47 25.78 -1.69
N LEU A 108 -2.57 26.47 -2.39
CA LEU A 108 -1.20 26.67 -1.92
C LEU A 108 -1.17 27.53 -0.67
N LYS A 109 -0.53 27.00 0.38
CA LYS A 109 -0.15 27.83 1.53
C LYS A 109 1.18 28.52 1.22
N GLY A 110 1.13 29.83 0.98
CA GLY A 110 2.31 30.66 0.74
C GLY A 110 2.46 31.13 -0.70
N LYS A 111 3.65 31.64 -1.05
CA LYS A 111 3.90 32.20 -2.38
C LYS A 111 4.00 31.07 -3.41
N ASP A 112 3.26 31.19 -4.51
CA ASP A 112 3.40 30.29 -5.65
C ASP A 112 4.83 30.39 -6.21
N PRO A 113 5.59 29.29 -6.26
CA PRO A 113 6.92 29.28 -6.86
C PRO A 113 6.88 29.34 -8.38
N TYR A 114 5.73 29.06 -9.01
CA TYR A 114 5.59 29.12 -10.45
C TYR A 114 5.20 30.54 -10.93
N PRO A 115 5.77 31.02 -12.05
CA PRO A 115 5.36 32.27 -12.67
C PRO A 115 3.87 32.30 -13.04
N GLU A 116 3.22 33.46 -12.96
CA GLU A 116 1.79 33.57 -13.30
C GLU A 116 1.49 33.06 -14.72
N ASP A 117 2.41 33.31 -15.65
CA ASP A 117 2.34 32.95 -17.08
C ASP A 117 2.75 31.49 -17.40
N TYR A 118 2.92 30.62 -16.39
CA TYR A 118 3.39 29.24 -16.59
C TYR A 118 2.56 28.43 -17.60
N PHE A 119 1.24 28.64 -17.66
CA PHE A 119 0.33 27.96 -18.60
C PHE A 119 0.08 28.74 -19.90
N ASP A 120 0.43 30.02 -19.93
CA ASP A 120 0.16 30.89 -21.07
C ASP A 120 1.21 30.79 -22.18
N LYS A 121 2.24 29.94 -21.99
CA LYS A 121 3.17 29.54 -23.04
C LYS A 121 2.52 28.62 -24.08
N LYS A 122 1.54 29.16 -24.81
CA LYS A 122 1.19 28.69 -26.14
C LYS A 122 2.26 29.20 -27.08
N ASN A 123 3.39 28.51 -27.21
CA ASN A 123 4.29 28.59 -28.38
C ASN A 123 5.48 27.64 -28.17
N PHE A 124 5.34 26.42 -28.68
CA PHE A 124 6.44 25.63 -29.24
C PHE A 124 6.00 25.14 -30.61
#